data_AF-A0A3C1TG83-F1
#
_entry.id   AF-A0A3C1TG83-F1
#
_cell.length_a   1.000
_cell.length_b   1.000
_cell.length_c   1.000
_cell.angle_alpha   90.00
_cell.angle_beta   90.00
_cell.angle_gamma   90.00
#
_symmetry.space_group_name_H-M   'P 1'
#
loop_
_entity.id
_entity.type
_entity.pdbx_description
1 polymer ?
#
loop_
_entity_poly.entity_id
_entity_poly.type
_entity_poly.pdbx_seq_one_letter_code
_entity_poly.pdbx_strand_id
1 'polypeptide(L)'
;PNLLFNSLFCHHFTDEQLVDMLQWMHKNSTQGFFIADLHRHPLAYYSIKLLTQLFSRSYLVKNDAPLSVRRGFTRSEWETLLAKAGITHYIIRWQWAFRFLIVVQHAQK
;
A
#
# COMPACT_ATOMS: atom_id res chain seq x y z
N PRO A 1 -16.83 -6.71 -10.19
CA PRO A 1 -16.67 -5.30 -10.63
C PRO A 1 -15.63 -5.20 -11.74
N ASN A 2 -15.63 -4.13 -12.55
CA ASN A 2 -14.58 -4.02 -13.57
C ASN A 2 -13.20 -3.76 -12.96
N LEU A 3 -13.14 -2.77 -12.08
CA LEU A 3 -11.93 -2.36 -11.37
C LEU A 3 -12.17 -2.38 -9.87
N LEU A 4 -11.11 -2.69 -9.13
CA LEU A 4 -11.06 -2.54 -7.67
C LEU A 4 -9.96 -1.56 -7.29
N PHE A 5 -10.17 -0.82 -6.21
CA PHE A 5 -9.24 0.15 -5.68
C PHE A 5 -9.07 -0.02 -4.18
N ASN A 6 -7.83 0.01 -3.72
CA ASN A 6 -7.49 0.07 -2.31
C ASN A 6 -6.49 1.21 -2.08
N SER A 7 -6.72 2.06 -1.10
CA SER A 7 -5.82 3.16 -0.78
C SER A 7 -5.67 3.36 0.71
N LEU A 8 -4.42 3.50 1.15
CA LEU A 8 -4.03 3.76 2.54
C LEU A 8 -4.66 2.77 3.52
N PHE A 9 -4.73 1.50 3.12
CA PHE A 9 -5.40 0.47 3.93
C PHE A 9 -4.63 -0.84 4.00
N CYS A 10 -3.77 -1.15 3.04
CA CYS A 10 -3.01 -2.40 3.02
C CYS A 10 -2.08 -2.54 4.22
N HIS A 11 -1.55 -1.42 4.74
CA HIS A 11 -0.65 -1.40 5.90
C HIS A 11 -1.33 -1.77 7.24
N HIS A 12 -2.62 -2.12 7.23
CA HIS A 12 -3.33 -2.68 8.38
C HIS A 12 -3.33 -4.22 8.41
N PHE A 13 -2.99 -4.87 7.31
CA PHE A 13 -3.00 -6.33 7.20
C PHE A 13 -1.66 -6.94 7.63
N THR A 14 -1.70 -8.19 8.09
CA THR A 14 -0.52 -9.06 8.07
C THR A 14 -0.19 -9.48 6.63
N ASP A 15 1.00 -10.01 6.41
CA ASP A 15 1.42 -10.52 5.10
C ASP A 15 0.43 -11.56 4.55
N GLU A 16 -0.03 -12.48 5.39
CA GLU A 16 -0.97 -13.55 4.99
C GLU A 16 -2.33 -12.96 4.59
N GLN A 17 -2.88 -12.07 5.40
CA GLN A 17 -4.15 -11.40 5.11
C GLN A 17 -4.07 -10.55 3.84
N LEU A 18 -2.92 -9.90 3.60
CA LEU A 18 -2.70 -9.11 2.40
C LEU A 18 -2.58 -9.99 1.15
N VAL A 19 -1.93 -11.16 1.24
CA VAL A 19 -1.91 -12.14 0.16
C VAL A 19 -3.32 -12.63 -0.17
N ASP A 20 -4.13 -12.97 0.84
CA ASP A 20 -5.53 -13.38 0.65
C ASP A 20 -6.35 -12.27 -0.03
N MET A 21 -6.16 -11.02 0.41
CA MET A 21 -6.82 -9.85 -0.19
C MET A 21 -6.39 -9.65 -1.66
N LEU A 22 -5.10 -9.76 -1.96
CA LEU A 22 -4.58 -9.63 -3.33
C LEU A 22 -5.18 -10.70 -4.25
N GLN A 23 -5.21 -11.95 -3.80
CA GLN A 23 -5.83 -13.06 -4.54
C GLN A 23 -7.32 -12.81 -4.75
N TRP A 24 -8.02 -12.33 -3.73
CA TRP A 24 -9.44 -11.99 -3.83
C TRP A 24 -9.67 -10.85 -4.84
N MET A 25 -8.89 -9.78 -4.79
CA MET A 25 -9.00 -8.66 -5.74
C MET A 25 -8.71 -9.12 -7.17
N HIS A 26 -7.71 -9.98 -7.36
CA HIS A 26 -7.37 -10.56 -8.65
C HIS A 26 -8.49 -11.44 -9.20
N LYS A 27 -9.13 -12.27 -8.36
CA LYS A 27 -10.23 -13.15 -8.76
C LYS A 27 -11.53 -12.39 -9.08
N ASN A 28 -11.80 -11.29 -8.38
CA ASN A 28 -13.13 -10.63 -8.40
C ASN A 28 -13.21 -9.35 -9.25
N SER A 29 -12.08 -8.87 -9.79
CA SER A 29 -12.06 -7.80 -10.79
C SER A 29 -12.04 -8.37 -12.21
N THR A 30 -12.71 -7.73 -13.17
CA THR A 30 -12.69 -8.21 -14.56
C THR A 30 -11.52 -7.64 -15.36
N GLN A 31 -11.16 -6.36 -15.13
CA GLN A 31 -10.06 -5.67 -15.83
C GLN A 31 -8.79 -5.58 -14.97
N GLY A 32 -8.91 -5.68 -13.65
CA GLY A 32 -7.79 -5.64 -12.71
C GLY A 32 -8.04 -4.66 -11.55
N PHE A 33 -6.97 -4.22 -10.91
CA PHE A 33 -7.05 -3.38 -9.72
C PHE A 33 -5.84 -2.48 -9.53
N PHE A 34 -5.99 -1.48 -8.67
CA PHE A 34 -4.91 -0.59 -8.26
C PHE A 34 -4.87 -0.43 -6.74
N ILE A 35 -3.65 -0.34 -6.20
CA ILE A 35 -3.37 -0.11 -4.78
C ILE A 35 -2.51 1.13 -4.65
N ALA A 36 -2.87 2.06 -3.76
CA ALA A 36 -2.07 3.22 -3.41
C ALA A 36 -1.75 3.20 -1.91
N ASP A 37 -0.54 2.83 -1.52
CA ASP A 37 -0.17 2.71 -0.10
C ASP A 37 1.19 3.32 0.24
N LEU A 38 1.48 3.44 1.53
CA LEU A 38 2.64 4.13 2.08
C LEU A 38 3.93 3.39 1.74
N HIS A 39 4.90 4.15 1.23
CA HIS A 39 6.29 3.73 1.14
C HIS A 39 6.93 3.89 2.52
N ARG A 40 7.31 2.78 3.14
CA ARG A 40 8.06 2.79 4.39
C ARG A 40 9.47 3.31 4.16
N HIS A 41 9.67 4.58 4.48
CA HIS A 41 10.91 5.29 4.26
C HIS A 41 11.28 6.15 5.47
N PRO A 42 12.56 6.18 5.92
CA PRO A 42 12.97 6.98 7.08
C PRO A 42 12.62 8.47 6.95
N LEU A 43 12.83 9.07 5.76
CA LEU A 43 12.45 10.47 5.52
C LEU A 43 10.95 10.71 5.67
N ALA A 44 10.10 9.78 5.22
CA ALA A 44 8.65 9.87 5.41
C ALA A 44 8.28 9.81 6.90
N TYR A 45 8.94 8.92 7.65
CA TYR A 45 8.69 8.72 9.08
C TYR A 45 9.06 9.96 9.90
N TYR A 46 10.27 10.49 9.72
CA TYR A 46 10.71 11.64 10.50
C TYR A 46 10.01 12.94 10.08
N SER A 47 9.71 13.12 8.79
CA SER A 47 8.95 14.28 8.32
C SER A 47 7.53 14.29 8.90
N ILE A 48 6.78 13.18 8.83
CA ILE A 48 5.41 13.16 9.37
C ILE A 48 5.40 13.29 10.90
N LYS A 49 6.40 12.72 11.59
CA LYS A 49 6.56 12.87 13.03
C LYS A 49 6.77 14.33 13.41
N LEU A 50 7.69 15.03 12.74
CA LEU A 50 7.94 16.45 13.00
C LEU A 50 6.71 17.32 12.68
N LEU A 51 6.10 17.12 11.51
CA LEU A 51 4.93 17.88 11.08
C LEU A 51 3.76 17.70 12.05
N THR A 52 3.46 16.47 12.46
CA THR A 52 2.37 16.22 13.40
C THR A 52 2.68 16.74 14.80
N GLN A 53 3.94 16.70 15.24
CA GLN A 53 4.34 17.30 16.51
C GLN A 53 4.15 18.82 16.53
N LEU A 54 4.51 19.51 15.45
CA LEU A 54 4.43 20.97 15.33
C LEU A 54 3.01 21.48 15.08
N PHE A 55 2.24 20.80 14.23
CA PHE A 55 0.98 21.34 13.72
C PHE A 55 -0.28 20.63 14.23
N SER A 56 -0.18 19.39 14.73
CA SER A 56 -1.35 18.69 15.28
C SER A 56 -1.53 18.97 16.77
N ARG A 57 -2.78 19.12 17.21
CA ARG A 57 -3.14 19.12 18.63
C ARG A 57 -3.54 17.73 19.15
N SER A 58 -3.80 16.78 18.26
CA SER A 58 -4.26 15.43 18.63
C SER A 58 -3.08 14.54 19.01
N TYR A 59 -3.11 14.02 20.23
CA TYR A 59 -2.16 13.00 20.71
C TYR A 59 -2.19 11.74 19.82
N LEU A 60 -3.39 11.30 19.41
CA LEU A 60 -3.55 10.12 18.56
C LEU A 60 -2.81 10.32 17.22
N VAL A 61 -3.04 11.44 16.53
CA VAL A 61 -2.40 11.72 15.24
C VAL A 61 -0.86 11.76 15.33
N LYS A 62 -0.32 12.32 16.42
CA LYS A 62 1.14 12.40 16.65
C LYS A 62 1.81 11.03 16.76
N ASN A 63 1.06 10.02 17.22
CA ASN A 63 1.56 8.66 17.39
C ASN A 63 1.19 7.75 16.21
N ASP A 64 -0.03 7.86 15.70
CA ASP A 64 -0.55 6.98 14.66
C ASP A 64 0.06 7.30 13.29
N ALA A 65 0.29 8.57 12.94
CA ALA A 65 0.79 8.90 11.61
C ALA A 65 2.23 8.35 11.35
N PRO A 66 3.20 8.47 12.27
CA PRO A 66 4.50 7.80 12.12
C PRO A 66 4.37 6.27 12.14
N LEU A 67 3.44 5.73 12.94
CA LEU A 67 3.20 4.28 13.00
C LEU A 67 2.66 3.75 11.66
N SER A 68 1.76 4.47 11.00
CA SER A 68 1.28 4.13 9.66
C SER A 68 2.42 4.08 8.65
N VAL A 69 3.34 5.05 8.66
CA VAL A 69 4.52 4.99 7.77
C VAL A 69 5.39 3.77 8.08
N ARG A 70 5.57 3.44 9.36
CA ARG A 70 6.35 2.27 9.79
C ARG A 70 5.68 0.94 9.38
N ARG A 71 4.36 0.91 9.25
CA ARG A 71 3.61 -0.25 8.74
C ARG A 71 3.47 -0.28 7.22
N GLY A 72 3.86 0.79 6.53
CA GLY A 72 3.94 0.80 5.08
C GLY A 72 4.94 -0.24 4.55
N PHE A 73 5.11 -0.26 3.24
CA PHE A 73 5.89 -1.30 2.55
C PHE A 73 7.08 -0.71 1.82
N THR A 74 8.13 -1.50 1.69
CA THR A 74 9.20 -1.31 0.72
C THR A 74 8.79 -1.90 -0.63
N ARG A 75 9.52 -1.52 -1.70
CA ARG A 75 9.28 -2.10 -3.03
C ARG A 75 9.47 -3.62 -3.05
N SER A 76 10.53 -4.12 -2.43
CA SER A 76 10.85 -5.56 -2.38
C SER A 76 9.80 -6.38 -1.63
N GLU A 77 9.17 -5.81 -0.61
CA GLU A 77 8.05 -6.46 0.09
C GLU A 77 6.82 -6.57 -0.80
N TRP A 78 6.48 -5.49 -1.54
CA TRP A 78 5.40 -5.56 -2.54
C TRP A 78 5.66 -6.64 -3.58
N GLU A 79 6.88 -6.71 -4.12
CA GLU A 79 7.28 -7.74 -5.10
C GLU A 79 7.13 -9.15 -4.51
N THR A 80 7.52 -9.35 -3.24
CA THR A 80 7.37 -10.62 -2.53
C THR A 80 5.90 -11.00 -2.30
N LEU A 81 5.06 -10.05 -1.87
CA LEU A 81 3.64 -10.26 -1.60
C LEU A 81 2.86 -10.58 -2.88
N LEU A 82 3.14 -9.86 -3.97
CA LEU A 82 2.54 -10.12 -5.28
C LEU A 82 2.95 -11.50 -5.82
N ALA A 83 4.22 -11.88 -5.66
CA ALA A 83 4.69 -13.22 -6.03
C ALA A 83 4.00 -14.32 -5.21
N LYS A 84 3.88 -14.15 -3.89
CA LYS A 84 3.12 -15.07 -3.01
C LYS A 84 1.64 -15.17 -3.41
N ALA A 85 1.04 -14.08 -3.88
CA ALA A 85 -0.32 -14.06 -4.39
C ALA A 85 -0.47 -14.68 -5.80
N GLY A 86 0.62 -15.13 -6.43
CA GLY A 86 0.62 -15.67 -7.79
C GLY A 86 0.47 -14.62 -8.89
N ILE A 87 0.65 -13.34 -8.57
CA ILE A 87 0.47 -12.21 -9.49
C ILE A 87 1.84 -11.84 -10.08
N THR A 88 2.04 -12.17 -11.36
CA THR A 88 3.32 -11.97 -12.07
C THR A 88 3.34 -10.75 -12.98
N HIS A 89 2.18 -10.25 -13.39
CA HIS A 89 2.05 -9.12 -14.30
C HIS A 89 1.52 -7.90 -13.54
N TYR A 90 2.43 -6.99 -13.19
CA TYR A 90 2.10 -5.79 -12.42
C TYR A 90 3.07 -4.65 -12.70
N ILE A 91 2.67 -3.45 -12.30
CA ILE A 91 3.51 -2.25 -12.29
C ILE A 91 3.56 -1.74 -10.86
N ILE A 92 4.76 -1.43 -10.35
CA ILE A 92 4.94 -0.67 -9.10
C ILE A 92 5.61 0.66 -9.44
N ARG A 93 4.96 1.77 -9.12
CA ARG A 93 5.48 3.13 -9.30
C ARG A 93 5.51 3.85 -7.98
N TRP A 94 6.63 4.49 -7.68
CA TRP A 94 6.64 5.48 -6.61
C TRP A 94 5.88 6.73 -7.07
N GLN A 95 5.09 7.31 -6.17
CA GLN A 95 4.29 8.51 -6.38
C GLN A 95 4.57 9.52 -5.26
N TRP A 96 4.40 10.80 -5.60
CA TRP A 96 4.68 11.88 -4.66
C TRP A 96 3.95 11.72 -3.32
N ALA A 97 4.66 12.20 -2.29
CA ALA A 97 4.43 12.03 -0.86
C ALA A 97 4.52 10.57 -0.38
N PHE A 98 5.58 9.87 -0.81
CA PHE A 98 5.98 8.55 -0.32
C PHE A 98 4.88 7.50 -0.43
N ARG A 99 4.33 7.34 -1.62
CA ARG A 99 3.36 6.28 -1.91
C ARG A 99 3.86 5.36 -3.01
N PHE A 100 3.51 4.09 -2.94
CA PHE A 100 3.56 3.18 -4.07
C PHE A 100 2.18 3.07 -4.69
N LEU A 101 2.12 3.21 -6.01
CA LEU A 101 1.00 2.83 -6.85
C LEU A 101 1.33 1.46 -7.46
N ILE A 102 0.53 0.46 -7.12
CA ILE A 102 0.56 -0.87 -7.69
C ILE A 102 -0.59 -0.97 -8.67
N VAL A 103 -0.33 -1.42 -9.89
CA VAL A 103 -1.35 -1.62 -10.92
C VAL A 103 -1.25 -3.04 -11.43
N VAL A 104 -2.37 -3.76 -11.38
CA VAL A 104 -2.53 -5.10 -11.94
C VAL A 104 -3.59 -5.02 -13.01
N GLN A 105 -3.26 -5.47 -14.23
CA GLN A 105 -4.17 -5.53 -15.35
C GLN A 105 -4.35 -6.99 -15.74
N HIS A 106 -5.59 -7.38 -16.00
CA HIS A 106 -5.87 -8.69 -16.58
C HIS A 106 -5.67 -8.60 -18.09
N ALA A 107 -5.18 -9.68 -18.69
CA ALA A 107 -5.24 -9.81 -20.14
C ALA A 107 -6.71 -9.65 -20.57
N GLN A 108 -6.96 -8.84 -21.58
CA GLN A 108 -8.26 -8.78 -22.24
C GLN A 108 -8.58 -10.20 -22.70
N LYS A 109 -9.70 -10.75 -22.24
CA LYS A 109 -10.23 -12.01 -22.78
C LYS A 109 -10.75 -11.79 -24.19
#